data_AF-J9F872-F1
#
_entry.id   AF-J9F872-F1
#
_cell.length_a   1.000
_cell.length_b   1.000
_cell.length_c   1.000
_cell.angle_alpha   90.00
_cell.angle_beta   90.00
_cell.angle_gamma   90.00
#
_symmetry.space_group_name_H-M   'P 1'
#
loop_
_entity.id
_entity.type
_entity.pdbx_description
1 polymer ?
#
loop_
_entity_poly.entity_id
_entity_poly.type
_entity_poly.pdbx_seq_one_letter_code
_entity_poly.pdbx_strand_id
1 'polypeptide(L)'
;PLSSEILETLQKEIARCNREGHLHIQLVLNERKGFSGLFAYGAFSGVENYLVMAGEKADDLDERIGYYGERLVLLARQLGLGTCWAGLSYRKVKGTYRLESGEKIGCMIALGYPDDPGRKLKRKSVEEV
;
A
#
# COMPACT_ATOMS: atom_id res chain seq x y z
N PRO A 1 -14.18 -5.14 7.91
CA PRO A 1 -14.30 -4.94 6.44
C PRO A 1 -14.38 -3.44 6.14
N LEU A 2 -13.82 -2.99 5.02
CA LEU A 2 -13.89 -1.57 4.62
C LEU A 2 -15.31 -1.22 4.16
N SER A 3 -15.82 -0.05 4.53
CA SER A 3 -17.14 0.41 4.11
C SER A 3 -17.16 0.73 2.60
N SER A 4 -18.35 0.69 1.98
CA SER A 4 -18.51 1.02 0.55
C SER A 4 -18.03 2.44 0.23
N GLU A 5 -18.32 3.41 1.09
CA GLU A 5 -17.88 4.80 0.93
C GLU A 5 -16.35 4.94 0.90
N ILE A 6 -15.66 4.23 1.81
CA ILE A 6 -14.19 4.21 1.85
C ILE A 6 -13.64 3.54 0.59
N LEU A 7 -14.23 2.43 0.15
CA LEU A 7 -13.82 1.72 -1.06
C LEU A 7 -13.98 2.60 -2.30
N GLU A 8 -15.11 3.27 -2.45
CA GLU A 8 -15.36 4.20 -3.57
C GLU A 8 -14.35 5.35 -3.57
N THR A 9 -14.08 5.92 -2.40
CA THR A 9 -13.12 7.03 -2.26
C THR A 9 -11.70 6.58 -2.61
N LEU A 10 -11.26 5.44 -2.09
CA LEU A 10 -9.94 4.87 -2.41
C LEU A 10 -9.82 4.54 -3.91
N GLN A 11 -10.83 3.91 -4.51
CA GLN A 11 -10.82 3.56 -5.93
C GLN A 11 -10.75 4.80 -6.84
N LYS A 12 -11.49 5.86 -6.50
CA LYS A 12 -11.42 7.16 -7.22
C LYS A 12 -10.01 7.74 -7.16
N GLU A 13 -9.39 7.74 -5.99
CA GLU A 13 -8.04 8.28 -5.85
C GLU A 13 -6.99 7.38 -6.52
N ILE A 14 -7.11 6.06 -6.43
CA ILE A 14 -6.25 5.11 -7.14
C ILE A 14 -6.31 5.37 -8.66
N ALA A 15 -7.51 5.53 -9.23
CA ALA A 15 -7.65 5.84 -10.65
C ALA A 15 -6.99 7.17 -11.05
N ARG A 16 -7.03 8.17 -10.15
CA ARG A 16 -6.33 9.44 -10.34
C ARG A 16 -4.82 9.27 -10.27
N CYS A 17 -4.31 8.58 -9.26
CA CYS A 17 -2.88 8.27 -9.10
C CYS A 17 -2.33 7.46 -10.29
N ASN A 18 -3.08 6.47 -10.78
CA ASN A 18 -2.67 5.68 -11.95
C ASN A 18 -2.54 6.54 -13.20
N ARG A 19 -3.49 7.45 -13.42
CA ARG A 19 -3.47 8.37 -14.57
C ARG A 19 -2.36 9.41 -14.48
N GLU A 20 -2.20 10.06 -13.33
CA GLU A 20 -1.22 11.14 -13.14
C GLU A 20 0.21 10.58 -13.00
N GLY A 21 0.36 9.40 -12.42
CA GLY A 21 1.65 8.77 -12.16
C GLY A 21 2.08 7.73 -13.18
N HIS A 22 1.27 7.42 -14.19
CA HIS A 22 1.52 6.31 -15.12
C HIS A 22 1.84 5.00 -14.35
N LEU A 23 1.01 4.71 -13.35
CA LEU A 23 1.13 3.53 -12.47
C LEU A 23 -0.04 2.57 -12.71
N HIS A 24 0.10 1.36 -12.16
CA HIS A 24 -0.90 0.32 -12.13
C HIS A 24 -1.17 -0.14 -10.68
N ILE A 25 -1.54 0.82 -9.84
CA ILE A 25 -1.95 0.61 -8.46
C ILE A 25 -3.28 -0.13 -8.42
N GLN A 26 -3.34 -1.18 -7.61
CA GLN A 26 -4.52 -2.05 -7.48
C GLN A 26 -4.87 -2.27 -6.00
N LEU A 27 -6.16 -2.16 -5.67
CA LEU A 27 -6.69 -2.49 -4.35
C LEU A 27 -7.10 -3.96 -4.28
N VAL A 28 -6.48 -4.71 -3.37
CA VAL A 28 -6.85 -6.09 -3.05
C VAL A 28 -7.64 -6.11 -1.75
N LEU A 29 -8.74 -6.87 -1.73
CA LEU A 29 -9.67 -6.96 -0.60
C LEU A 29 -9.85 -8.41 -0.15
N ASN A 30 -10.05 -8.58 1.16
CA ASN A 30 -10.33 -9.86 1.81
C ASN A 30 -9.31 -10.98 1.49
N GLU A 31 -8.05 -10.61 1.30
CA GLU A 31 -6.94 -11.49 0.95
C GLU A 31 -5.90 -11.48 2.07
N ARG A 32 -5.75 -12.63 2.75
CA ARG A 32 -4.90 -12.76 3.95
C ARG A 32 -3.50 -13.26 3.65
N LYS A 33 -3.30 -13.97 2.53
CA LYS A 33 -2.06 -14.73 2.27
C LYS A 33 -0.89 -13.79 1.99
N GLY A 34 -1.14 -12.61 1.43
CA GLY A 34 -0.16 -11.59 1.08
C GLY A 34 0.64 -11.08 2.28
N PHE A 35 0.02 -11.04 3.46
CA PHE A 35 0.63 -10.56 4.70
C PHE A 35 0.66 -11.63 5.80
N SER A 36 0.67 -12.91 5.40
CA SER A 36 0.77 -14.04 6.33
C SER A 36 2.02 -14.89 6.12
N GLY A 37 2.39 -15.65 7.14
CA GLY A 37 3.49 -16.62 7.09
C GLY A 37 4.87 -16.01 7.28
N LEU A 38 5.92 -16.76 6.91
CA LEU A 38 7.32 -16.46 7.25
C LEU A 38 7.79 -15.07 6.79
N PHE A 39 7.26 -14.57 5.67
CA PHE A 39 7.64 -13.27 5.10
C PHE A 39 6.95 -12.07 5.77
N ALA A 40 5.90 -12.30 6.56
CA ALA A 40 5.27 -11.24 7.33
C ALA A 40 6.07 -10.88 8.61
N TYR A 41 7.11 -11.68 8.95
CA TYR A 41 8.07 -11.47 10.06
C TYR A 41 7.45 -10.97 11.38
N GLY A 42 6.20 -11.36 11.69
CA GLY A 42 5.47 -10.88 12.87
C GLY A 42 5.16 -9.37 12.89
N ALA A 43 5.45 -8.64 11.81
CA ALA A 43 5.22 -7.20 11.69
C ALA A 43 3.78 -6.86 11.34
N PHE A 44 3.01 -7.83 10.84
CA PHE A 44 1.63 -7.67 10.41
C PHE A 44 0.74 -8.70 11.10
N SER A 45 -0.42 -8.25 11.56
CA SER A 45 -1.49 -9.10 12.10
C SER A 45 -2.82 -8.65 11.49
N GLY A 46 -3.68 -9.61 11.14
CA GLY A 46 -5.04 -9.32 10.69
C GLY A 46 -5.18 -8.55 9.37
N VAL A 47 -4.12 -8.42 8.56
CA VAL A 47 -4.19 -7.71 7.28
C VAL A 47 -4.96 -8.54 6.25
N GLU A 48 -6.03 -7.95 5.72
CA GLU A 48 -6.86 -8.57 4.67
C GLU A 48 -7.00 -7.68 3.43
N ASN A 49 -6.57 -6.41 3.52
CA ASN A 49 -6.74 -5.43 2.46
C ASN A 49 -5.40 -4.73 2.25
N TYR A 50 -5.02 -4.51 0.99
CA TYR A 50 -3.75 -3.88 0.68
C TYR A 50 -3.74 -3.28 -0.73
N LEU A 51 -2.85 -2.31 -0.94
CA LEU A 51 -2.53 -1.76 -2.24
C LEU A 51 -1.32 -2.49 -2.81
N VAL A 52 -1.41 -2.91 -4.06
CA VAL A 52 -0.28 -3.36 -4.87
C VAL A 52 0.22 -2.16 -5.66
N MET A 53 1.43 -1.70 -5.36
CA MET A 53 2.05 -0.56 -6.05
C MET A 53 2.90 -1.10 -7.20
N ALA A 54 2.38 -1.01 -8.43
CA ALA A 54 3.03 -1.51 -9.63
C ALA A 54 3.06 -0.47 -10.74
N GLY A 55 3.93 -0.68 -11.72
CA GLY A 55 4.02 0.12 -12.93
C GLY A 55 5.13 -0.37 -13.86
N GLU A 56 5.23 0.22 -15.04
CA GLU A 56 6.26 -0.08 -16.02
C GLU A 56 7.66 0.21 -15.47
N LYS A 57 8.61 -0.68 -15.75
CA LYS A 57 10.01 -0.49 -15.33
C LYS A 57 10.60 0.75 -15.98
N ALA A 58 11.00 1.69 -15.13
CA ALA A 58 11.72 2.90 -15.50
C ALA A 58 12.61 3.33 -14.31
N ASP A 59 13.61 4.17 -14.57
CA ASP A 59 14.53 4.67 -13.55
C ASP A 59 13.80 5.51 -12.48
N ASP A 60 12.68 6.13 -12.86
CA ASP A 60 11.85 6.99 -12.00
C ASP A 60 10.70 6.23 -11.28
N LEU A 61 10.55 4.91 -11.51
CA LEU A 61 9.37 4.20 -11.03
C LEU A 61 9.25 4.23 -9.51
N ASP A 62 10.39 4.08 -8.82
CA ASP A 62 10.41 4.03 -7.36
C ASP A 62 10.03 5.42 -6.76
N GLU A 63 10.39 6.52 -7.43
CA GLU A 63 9.96 7.88 -7.05
C GLU A 63 8.44 8.06 -7.24
N ARG A 64 7.91 7.66 -8.39
CA ARG A 64 6.46 7.72 -8.66
C ARG A 64 5.67 6.89 -7.67
N ILE A 65 6.13 5.66 -7.37
CA ILE A 65 5.51 4.80 -6.36
C ILE A 65 5.55 5.46 -4.98
N GLY A 66 6.67 6.06 -4.59
CA GLY A 66 6.80 6.76 -3.31
C GLY A 66 5.82 7.93 -3.20
N TYR A 67 5.78 8.81 -4.20
CA TYR A 67 4.92 9.98 -4.21
C TYR A 67 3.42 9.62 -4.17
N TYR A 68 2.97 8.78 -5.11
CA TYR A 68 1.55 8.44 -5.21
C TYR A 68 1.10 7.45 -4.13
N GLY A 69 2.00 6.60 -3.63
CA GLY A 69 1.70 5.75 -2.49
C GLY A 69 1.54 6.55 -1.20
N GLU A 70 2.36 7.57 -0.95
CA GLU A 70 2.19 8.41 0.25
C GLU A 70 0.90 9.23 0.17
N ARG A 71 0.53 9.70 -1.02
CA ARG A 71 -0.77 10.34 -1.25
C ARG A 71 -1.94 9.43 -0.86
N LEU A 72 -1.89 8.14 -1.21
CA LEU A 72 -2.91 7.16 -0.80
C LEU A 72 -2.85 6.84 0.69
N VAL A 73 -1.67 6.81 1.30
CA VAL A 73 -1.48 6.63 2.75
C VAL A 73 -2.13 7.77 3.53
N LEU A 74 -1.89 9.02 3.12
CA LEU A 74 -2.49 10.20 3.76
C LEU A 74 -4.02 10.21 3.62
N LEU A 75 -4.54 9.87 2.43
CA LEU A 75 -5.98 9.72 2.24
C LEU A 75 -6.56 8.62 3.14
N ALA A 76 -5.94 7.44 3.16
CA ALA A 76 -6.38 6.33 4.00
C ALA A 76 -6.42 6.73 5.48
N ARG A 77 -5.43 7.52 5.94
CA ARG A 77 -5.42 8.06 7.30
C ARG A 77 -6.57 9.03 7.57
N GLN A 78 -6.88 9.92 6.62
CA GLN A 78 -8.05 10.82 6.72
C GLN A 78 -9.37 10.05 6.80
N LEU A 79 -9.44 8.88 6.15
CA LEU A 79 -10.58 7.95 6.21
C LEU A 79 -10.60 7.08 7.49
N GLY A 80 -9.70 7.33 8.44
CA GLY A 80 -9.62 6.61 9.71
C GLY A 80 -8.92 5.25 9.62
N LEU A 81 -8.28 4.92 8.50
CA LEU A 81 -7.52 3.69 8.35
C LEU A 81 -6.09 3.84 8.89
N GLY A 82 -5.52 2.72 9.31
CA GLY A 82 -4.11 2.52 9.52
C GLY A 82 -3.48 1.94 8.26
N THR A 83 -2.23 2.32 8.01
CA THR A 83 -1.45 1.86 6.87
C THR A 83 -0.05 1.41 7.28
N CYS A 84 0.55 0.52 6.49
CA CYS A 84 1.94 0.16 6.68
C CYS A 84 2.58 -0.23 5.34
N TRP A 85 3.71 0.41 5.02
CA TRP A 85 4.51 0.11 3.84
C TRP A 85 5.24 -1.22 3.99
N ALA A 86 5.18 -2.06 2.97
CA ALA A 86 5.89 -3.32 2.88
C ALA A 86 6.72 -3.37 1.59
N GLY A 87 8.03 -3.13 1.71
CA GLY A 87 8.97 -3.26 0.60
C GLY A 87 9.46 -4.70 0.37
N LEU A 88 9.56 -5.48 1.44
CA LEU A 88 10.08 -6.86 1.40
C LEU A 88 9.18 -7.88 2.12
N SER A 89 8.40 -7.42 3.11
CA SER A 89 7.65 -8.28 4.03
C SER A 89 6.23 -8.59 3.54
N TYR A 90 6.13 -9.11 2.30
CA TYR A 90 4.86 -9.52 1.70
C TYR A 90 5.05 -10.71 0.74
N ARG A 91 3.97 -11.41 0.44
CA ARG A 91 3.89 -12.47 -0.57
C ARG A 91 3.11 -11.99 -1.78
N LYS A 92 3.64 -12.30 -2.97
CA LYS A 92 2.96 -12.15 -4.25
C LYS A 92 1.93 -13.28 -4.43
N VAL A 93 0.66 -12.99 -4.16
CA VAL A 93 -0.43 -13.97 -4.28
C VAL A 93 -1.00 -13.93 -5.69
N LYS A 94 -0.79 -15.01 -6.46
CA LYS A 94 -1.27 -15.11 -7.85
C LYS A 94 -2.79 -14.94 -7.92
N GLY A 95 -3.28 -14.24 -8.94
CA GLY A 95 -4.70 -14.02 -9.20
C GLY A 95 -5.36 -12.91 -8.38
N THR A 96 -4.60 -12.24 -7.50
CA THR A 96 -5.12 -11.13 -6.66
C THR A 96 -4.87 -9.77 -7.28
N TYR A 97 -3.95 -9.70 -8.24
CA TYR A 97 -3.60 -8.52 -9.02
C TYR A 97 -3.15 -8.96 -10.42
N ARG A 98 -3.11 -8.02 -11.36
CA ARG A 98 -2.62 -8.21 -12.73
C ARG A 98 -1.40 -7.34 -12.97
N LEU A 99 -0.43 -7.86 -13.72
CA LEU A 99 0.69 -7.08 -14.23
C LEU A 99 0.70 -7.22 -15.75
N GLU A 100 0.90 -6.11 -16.44
CA GLU A 100 1.17 -6.10 -17.87
C GLU A 100 2.65 -6.39 -18.16
N SER A 101 2.95 -6.66 -19.43
CA SER A 101 4.33 -6.86 -19.88
C SER A 101 5.17 -5.62 -19.57
N GLY A 102 6.35 -5.83 -18.98
CA GLY A 102 7.26 -4.74 -18.59
C GLY A 102 7.01 -4.17 -17.20
N GLU A 103 5.91 -4.53 -16.52
CA GLU A 103 5.63 -4.03 -15.18
C GLU A 103 6.39 -4.77 -14.07
N LYS A 104 6.65 -4.07 -12.97
CA LYS A 104 7.10 -4.66 -11.69
C LYS A 104 6.24 -4.15 -10.54
N ILE A 105 6.14 -4.95 -9.47
CA ILE A 105 5.68 -4.47 -8.16
C ILE A 105 6.88 -3.84 -7.47
N GLY A 106 6.76 -2.57 -7.07
CA GLY A 106 7.74 -1.92 -6.20
C GLY A 106 7.53 -2.31 -4.75
N CYS A 107 6.31 -2.15 -4.24
CA CYS A 107 5.96 -2.47 -2.86
C CYS A 107 4.46 -2.77 -2.70
N MET A 108 4.04 -3.15 -1.49
CA MET A 108 2.64 -3.20 -1.09
C MET A 108 2.40 -2.28 0.11
N ILE A 109 1.16 -1.84 0.29
CA ILE A 109 0.76 -1.02 1.45
C ILE A 109 -0.43 -1.73 2.11
N ALA A 110 -0.25 -2.21 3.33
CA ALA A 110 -1.33 -2.81 4.11
C ALA A 110 -2.36 -1.74 4.51
N LEU A 111 -3.65 -2.10 4.52
CA LEU A 111 -4.77 -1.25 4.90
C LEU A 111 -5.66 -1.97 5.92
N GLY A 112 -6.07 -1.27 6.97
CA GLY A 112 -7.01 -1.81 7.96
C GLY A 112 -7.41 -0.78 9.01
N TYR A 113 -8.32 -1.17 9.91
CA TYR A 113 -8.62 -0.37 11.09
C TYR A 113 -7.57 -0.69 12.17
N PRO A 114 -6.86 0.31 12.71
CA PRO A 114 -5.82 0.07 13.68
C PRO A 114 -6.44 -0.22 15.06
N ASP A 115 -5.88 -1.20 15.77
CA ASP A 115 -6.28 -1.54 17.14
C ASP A 115 -5.68 -0.58 18.20
N ASP A 116 -4.73 0.29 17.81
CA ASP A 116 -4.06 1.26 18.67
C ASP A 116 -3.94 2.63 17.96
N PRO A 117 -4.10 3.78 18.65
CA PRO A 117 -3.97 5.13 18.08
C PRO A 117 -2.60 5.46 17.46
N GLY A 118 -1.60 4.60 17.60
CA GLY A 118 -0.33 4.69 16.89
C GLY A 118 0.86 4.83 17.84
N ARG A 119 1.97 4.21 17.46
CA ARG A 119 3.19 4.20 18.27
C ARG A 119 4.02 5.47 18.06
N LYS A 120 4.47 6.09 19.15
CA LYS A 120 5.49 7.15 19.09
C LYS A 120 6.82 6.54 18.64
N LEU A 121 7.20 6.77 17.39
CA LEU A 121 8.48 6.31 16.84
C LEU A 121 9.61 7.24 17.30
N LYS A 122 10.79 6.66 17.57
CA LYS A 122 12.02 7.45 17.71
C LYS A 122 12.36 8.03 16.34
N ARG A 123 12.60 9.33 16.29
CA ARG A 123 12.98 10.06 15.08
C ARG A 123 14.22 10.89 15.40
N LYS A 124 15.07 11.07 14.41
CA LYS A 124 16.15 12.06 14.46
C LYS A 124 15.56 13.46 14.70
N SER A 125 16.30 14.29 15.42
CA SER A 125 16.03 15.73 15.48
C SER A 125 16.29 16.38 14.11
N VAL A 126 15.85 17.62 13.95
CA VAL A 126 16.03 18.37 12.69
C VAL A 126 17.52 18.57 12.40
N GLU A 127 18.33 18.72 13.46
CA GLU A 127 19.77 18.90 13.39
C GLU A 127 20.54 17.61 13.01
N GLU A 128 19.91 16.44 13.13
CA GLU A 128 20.50 15.12 12.87
C GLU A 128 20.15 14.55 11.47
N VAL A 129 19.37 15.27 10.67
CA VAL A 129 18.98 14.92 9.29
C VAL A 129 19.97 15.51 8.30
#